data_AF-A0A519RYV7-F1
#
_entry.id   AF-A0A519RYV7-F1
#
_cell.length_a   1.000
_cell.length_b   1.000
_cell.length_c   1.000
_cell.angle_alpha   90.00
_cell.angle_beta   90.00
_cell.angle_gamma   90.00
#
_symmetry.space_group_name_H-M   'P 1'
#
loop_
_entity.id
_entity.type
_entity.pdbx_description
1 polymer ?
#
loop_
_entity_poly.entity_id
_entity_poly.type
_entity_poly.pdbx_seq_one_letter_code
_entity_poly.pdbx_strand_id
1 'polypeptide(L)'
;MPATIVLKPGKDQSPRRRHPWVFSGAIARLQGEAKEGDAVRVQAANGDLLGTGHFSPGGSIAVRLFDFGTEAQLPSPAFWEEKLRNAYQLRQRLDLATGTGTTDVYRLTHGEGDGLPGLIIDVYGDTAVIQAHSPGMYFARHEIAAALQAVIGSGLRAIYDKSAETVPTQAVPDAQNGYLFGQSSGHEHLVTENGHQFAVDWETGQKTGFFIDQRDNRELLARYSPGRRVLNTFCYTGGFSVYALQAGAELVHSVDASKKAIELTERNAQLSGHAERHAAYAQDVQHFFKNPVSEQPYDLIVLDPPAYAKHLSARHNALMGYKRLNLAG
;
A
#
# COMPACT_ATOMS: atom_id res chain seq x y z
N MET A 1 -19.00 -28.81 8.28
CA MET A 1 -18.26 -28.79 6.99
C MET A 1 -18.14 -27.35 6.54
N PRO A 2 -17.00 -26.94 5.97
CA PRO A 2 -16.83 -25.57 5.47
C PRO A 2 -17.84 -25.28 4.37
N ALA A 3 -18.36 -24.05 4.36
CA ALA A 3 -19.35 -23.65 3.37
C ALA A 3 -18.75 -23.63 1.95
N THR A 4 -19.61 -23.87 0.96
CA THR A 4 -19.18 -24.01 -0.44
C THR A 4 -20.03 -23.15 -1.36
N ILE A 5 -19.37 -22.28 -2.13
CA ILE A 5 -19.94 -21.48 -3.20
C ILE A 5 -19.92 -22.30 -4.49
N VAL A 6 -21.09 -22.59 -5.03
CA VAL A 6 -21.22 -23.29 -6.32
C VAL A 6 -21.49 -22.29 -7.43
N LEU A 7 -20.67 -22.32 -8.48
CA LEU A 7 -20.80 -21.43 -9.63
C LEU A 7 -21.84 -21.95 -10.63
N LYS A 8 -22.44 -21.03 -11.40
CA LYS A 8 -23.31 -21.35 -12.54
C LYS A 8 -22.51 -22.10 -13.62
N PRO A 9 -23.16 -22.96 -14.43
CA PRO A 9 -22.52 -23.58 -15.58
C PRO A 9 -21.81 -22.55 -16.48
N GLY A 10 -20.56 -22.82 -16.85
CA GLY A 10 -19.74 -21.94 -17.70
C GLY A 10 -19.19 -20.68 -17.02
N LYS A 11 -19.43 -20.47 -15.72
CA LYS A 11 -18.89 -19.33 -14.94
C LYS A 11 -17.63 -19.66 -14.14
N ASP A 12 -17.00 -20.79 -14.41
CA ASP A 12 -15.78 -21.29 -13.79
C ASP A 12 -14.49 -20.98 -14.57
N GLN A 13 -14.59 -20.36 -15.75
CA GLN A 13 -13.42 -20.04 -16.58
C GLN A 13 -12.40 -19.13 -15.88
N SER A 14 -12.84 -18.09 -15.17
CA SER A 14 -11.93 -17.15 -14.51
C SER A 14 -11.16 -17.80 -13.36
N PRO A 15 -11.80 -18.52 -12.42
CA PRO A 15 -11.06 -19.30 -11.40
C PRO A 15 -10.13 -20.35 -11.98
N ARG A 16 -10.51 -21.05 -13.07
CA ARG A 16 -9.62 -22.01 -13.76
C ARG A 16 -8.37 -21.35 -14.35
N ARG A 17 -8.45 -20.07 -14.73
CA ARG A 17 -7.31 -19.22 -15.14
C ARG A 17 -6.63 -18.52 -13.96
N ARG A 18 -6.93 -18.93 -12.73
CA ARG A 18 -6.40 -18.36 -11.48
C ARG A 18 -6.69 -16.87 -11.30
N HIS A 19 -7.82 -16.39 -11.82
CA HIS A 19 -8.31 -15.06 -11.50
C HIS A 19 -8.84 -15.04 -10.05
N PRO A 20 -8.38 -14.12 -9.18
CA PRO A 20 -8.67 -14.16 -7.75
C PRO A 20 -10.10 -13.76 -7.38
N TRP A 21 -10.86 -13.18 -8.31
CA TRP A 21 -12.22 -12.73 -8.01
C TRP A 21 -13.27 -13.63 -8.63
N VAL A 22 -14.22 -14.03 -7.78
CA VAL A 22 -15.52 -14.59 -8.17
C VAL A 22 -16.57 -13.50 -8.00
N PHE A 23 -17.19 -13.11 -9.10
CA PHE A 23 -18.24 -12.08 -9.06
C PHE A 23 -19.58 -12.65 -8.60
N SER A 24 -20.39 -11.85 -7.90
CA SER A 24 -21.70 -12.28 -7.36
C SER A 24 -22.63 -12.88 -8.43
N GLY A 25 -22.62 -12.31 -9.65
CA GLY A 25 -23.40 -12.81 -10.79
C GLY A 25 -23.01 -14.23 -11.27
N ALA A 26 -21.83 -14.73 -10.90
CA ALA A 26 -21.36 -16.08 -11.22
C ALA A 26 -21.89 -17.17 -10.27
N ILE A 27 -22.38 -16.78 -9.08
CA ILE A 27 -22.80 -17.72 -8.03
C ILE A 27 -24.18 -18.30 -8.36
N ALA A 28 -24.31 -19.63 -8.33
CA ALA A 28 -25.58 -20.33 -8.44
C ALA A 28 -26.24 -20.51 -7.07
N ARG A 29 -25.47 -20.97 -6.08
CA ARG A 29 -25.94 -21.15 -4.70
C ARG A 29 -24.78 -21.23 -3.71
N LEU A 30 -25.07 -20.93 -2.45
CA LEU A 30 -24.25 -21.26 -1.29
C LEU A 30 -24.75 -22.57 -0.69
N GLN A 31 -23.84 -23.49 -0.37
CA GLN A 31 -24.11 -24.71 0.38
C GLN A 31 -23.53 -24.57 1.80
N GLY A 32 -24.36 -24.80 2.82
CA GLY A 32 -24.02 -24.49 4.21
C GLY A 32 -24.28 -23.01 4.54
N GLU A 33 -23.68 -22.54 5.62
CA GLU A 33 -23.79 -21.16 6.10
C GLU A 33 -22.41 -20.50 6.11
N ALA A 34 -22.33 -19.28 5.59
CA ALA A 34 -21.11 -18.46 5.59
C ALA A 34 -21.46 -17.01 5.88
N LYS A 35 -20.72 -16.40 6.79
CA LYS A 35 -20.75 -14.97 7.07
C LYS A 35 -19.72 -14.25 6.21
N GLU A 36 -19.87 -12.93 6.12
CA GLU A 36 -18.85 -12.10 5.48
C GLU A 36 -17.51 -12.27 6.21
N GLY A 37 -16.45 -12.50 5.43
CA GLY A 37 -15.10 -12.79 5.92
C GLY A 37 -14.78 -14.28 6.09
N ASP A 38 -15.77 -15.17 6.14
CA ASP A 38 -15.52 -16.60 6.30
C ASP A 38 -14.74 -17.18 5.10
N ALA A 39 -13.84 -18.11 5.39
CA ALA A 39 -13.16 -18.90 4.37
C ALA A 39 -14.11 -19.97 3.81
N VAL A 40 -14.31 -19.95 2.49
CA VAL A 40 -15.22 -20.84 1.77
C VAL A 40 -14.50 -21.59 0.65
N ARG A 41 -15.04 -22.74 0.26
CA ARG A 41 -14.67 -23.43 -0.98
C ARG A 41 -15.44 -22.85 -2.15
N VAL A 42 -14.84 -22.89 -3.35
CA VAL A 42 -15.51 -22.54 -4.60
C VAL A 42 -15.49 -23.73 -5.54
N GLN A 43 -16.67 -24.16 -6.00
CA GLN A 43 -16.84 -25.30 -6.89
C GLN A 43 -17.49 -24.92 -8.22
N ALA A 44 -17.10 -25.61 -9.28
CA ALA A 44 -17.81 -25.58 -10.56
C ALA A 44 -19.17 -26.30 -10.46
N ALA A 45 -20.01 -26.12 -11.48
CA ALA A 45 -21.34 -26.73 -11.52
C ALA A 45 -21.30 -28.28 -11.54
N ASN A 46 -20.20 -28.88 -12.01
CA ASN A 46 -19.96 -30.31 -12.02
C ASN A 46 -19.37 -30.86 -10.70
N GLY A 47 -19.11 -29.99 -9.71
CA GLY A 47 -18.56 -30.36 -8.40
C GLY A 47 -17.04 -30.22 -8.28
N ASP A 48 -16.31 -29.91 -9.35
CA ASP A 48 -14.86 -29.70 -9.28
C ASP A 48 -14.51 -28.58 -8.31
N LEU A 49 -13.56 -28.81 -7.41
CA LEU A 49 -12.98 -27.74 -6.60
C LEU A 49 -12.13 -26.83 -7.49
N LEU A 50 -12.43 -25.52 -7.43
CA LEU A 50 -11.73 -24.49 -8.18
C LEU A 50 -10.75 -23.70 -7.32
N GLY A 51 -11.02 -23.60 -6.02
CA GLY A 51 -10.21 -22.83 -5.08
C GLY A 51 -10.88 -22.59 -3.74
N THR A 52 -10.21 -21.84 -2.88
CA THR A 52 -10.69 -21.36 -1.58
C THR A 52 -10.43 -19.86 -1.44
N GLY A 53 -11.30 -19.18 -0.70
CA GLY A 53 -11.24 -17.73 -0.58
C GLY A 53 -12.14 -17.17 0.51
N HIS A 54 -12.02 -15.88 0.80
CA HIS A 54 -12.92 -15.19 1.72
C HIS A 54 -14.21 -14.76 1.03
N PHE A 55 -15.34 -15.04 1.66
CA PHE A 55 -16.68 -14.67 1.19
C PHE A 55 -17.03 -13.22 1.54
N SER A 56 -17.65 -12.47 0.62
CA SER A 56 -18.18 -11.11 0.85
C SER A 56 -19.50 -10.93 0.09
N PRO A 57 -20.66 -11.14 0.74
CA PRO A 57 -21.96 -11.15 0.08
C PRO A 57 -22.44 -9.77 -0.41
N GLY A 58 -21.93 -8.68 0.17
CA GLY A 58 -22.40 -7.32 -0.09
C GLY A 58 -21.82 -6.65 -1.34
N GLY A 59 -20.79 -7.23 -1.95
CA GLY A 59 -20.03 -6.63 -3.06
C GLY A 59 -20.27 -7.27 -4.43
N SER A 60 -19.77 -6.60 -5.48
CA SER A 60 -19.69 -7.20 -6.82
C SER A 60 -18.74 -8.40 -6.87
N ILE A 61 -17.66 -8.35 -6.07
CA ILE A 61 -16.73 -9.45 -5.83
C ILE A 61 -17.23 -10.23 -4.61
N ALA A 62 -17.78 -11.42 -4.85
CA ALA A 62 -18.41 -12.23 -3.82
C ALA A 62 -17.45 -13.21 -3.13
N VAL A 63 -16.39 -13.64 -3.82
CA VAL A 63 -15.30 -14.40 -3.20
C VAL A 63 -13.97 -13.88 -3.70
N ARG A 64 -13.01 -13.68 -2.78
CA ARG A 64 -11.61 -13.41 -3.09
C ARG A 64 -10.77 -14.65 -2.81
N LEU A 65 -10.38 -15.35 -3.88
CA LEU A 65 -9.61 -16.59 -3.84
C LEU A 65 -8.14 -16.32 -3.49
N PHE A 66 -7.64 -16.98 -2.45
CA PHE A 66 -6.21 -16.98 -2.08
C PHE A 66 -5.52 -18.29 -2.44
N ASP A 67 -6.28 -19.34 -2.79
CA ASP A 67 -5.73 -20.61 -3.23
C ASP A 67 -6.59 -21.25 -4.33
N PHE A 68 -5.95 -21.98 -5.24
CA PHE A 68 -6.55 -22.40 -6.51
C PHE A 68 -6.30 -23.87 -6.83
N GLY A 69 -7.22 -24.44 -7.60
CA GLY A 69 -7.10 -25.81 -8.11
C GLY A 69 -7.78 -26.85 -7.22
N THR A 70 -7.62 -28.11 -7.62
CA THR A 70 -8.30 -29.26 -7.00
C THR A 70 -7.75 -29.64 -5.64
N GLU A 71 -6.58 -29.14 -5.28
CA GLU A 71 -5.91 -29.36 -3.99
C GLU A 71 -5.98 -28.13 -3.07
N ALA A 72 -6.78 -27.12 -3.45
CA ALA A 72 -6.85 -25.86 -2.72
C ALA A 72 -7.27 -26.06 -1.26
N GLN A 73 -6.54 -25.40 -0.36
CA GLN A 73 -6.66 -25.59 1.08
C GLN A 73 -7.40 -24.43 1.73
N LEU A 74 -8.11 -24.70 2.82
CA LEU A 74 -8.59 -23.63 3.69
C LEU A 74 -7.42 -23.11 4.54
N PRO A 75 -7.48 -21.84 4.99
CA PRO A 75 -6.41 -21.27 5.79
C PRO A 75 -6.14 -22.05 7.08
N SER A 76 -4.87 -22.08 7.44
CA SER A 76 -4.33 -22.60 8.69
C SER A 76 -3.09 -21.77 9.04
N PRO A 77 -2.53 -21.88 10.26
CA PRO A 77 -1.30 -21.18 10.60
C PRO A 77 -0.15 -21.45 9.60
N ALA A 78 0.04 -22.70 9.19
CA ALA A 78 1.07 -23.08 8.21
C ALA A 78 0.79 -22.48 6.81
N PHE A 79 -0.48 -22.37 6.42
CA PHE A 79 -0.87 -21.76 5.16
C PHE A 79 -0.46 -20.28 5.11
N TRP A 80 -0.75 -19.52 6.17
CA TRP A 80 -0.36 -18.10 6.24
C TRP A 80 1.16 -17.93 6.24
N GLU A 81 1.86 -18.79 6.99
CA GLU A 81 3.33 -18.81 7.01
C GLU A 81 3.91 -19.05 5.62
N GLU A 82 3.40 -20.03 4.87
CA GLU A 82 3.86 -20.32 3.51
C GLU A 82 3.63 -19.14 2.56
N LYS A 83 2.43 -18.54 2.56
CA LYS A 83 2.11 -17.39 1.71
C LYS A 83 3.04 -16.21 1.99
N LEU A 84 3.25 -15.89 3.27
CA LEU A 84 4.15 -14.80 3.68
C LEU A 84 5.61 -15.13 3.39
N ARG A 85 6.04 -16.38 3.56
CA ARG A 85 7.39 -16.83 3.23
C ARG A 85 7.68 -16.66 1.74
N ASN A 86 6.73 -17.01 0.88
CA ASN A 86 6.85 -16.80 -0.57
C ASN A 86 7.00 -15.32 -0.93
N ALA A 87 6.16 -14.46 -0.33
CA ALA A 87 6.23 -13.01 -0.53
C ALA A 87 7.56 -12.43 -0.04
N TYR A 88 8.03 -12.87 1.13
CA TYR A 88 9.30 -12.45 1.74
C TYR A 88 10.51 -12.87 0.89
N GLN A 89 10.56 -14.12 0.43
CA GLN A 89 11.62 -14.62 -0.46
C GLN A 89 11.70 -13.82 -1.76
N LEU A 90 10.57 -13.39 -2.32
CA LEU A 90 10.57 -12.49 -3.48
C LEU A 90 11.27 -11.17 -3.14
N ARG A 91 10.97 -10.55 -2.00
CA ARG A 91 11.60 -9.27 -1.60
C ARG A 91 13.08 -9.42 -1.27
N GLN A 92 13.49 -10.59 -0.76
CA GLN A 92 14.91 -10.92 -0.59
C GLN A 92 15.64 -10.99 -1.94
N ARG A 93 15.03 -11.63 -2.96
CA ARG A 93 15.60 -11.68 -4.33
C ARG A 93 15.63 -10.33 -5.04
N LEU A 94 14.85 -9.36 -4.58
CA LEU A 94 14.84 -7.98 -5.07
C LEU A 94 15.75 -7.06 -4.22
N ASP A 95 16.58 -7.63 -3.35
CA ASP A 95 17.49 -6.92 -2.44
C ASP A 95 16.82 -5.91 -1.49
N LEU A 96 15.52 -6.09 -1.20
CA LEU A 96 14.75 -5.23 -0.29
C LEU A 96 14.73 -5.72 1.16
N ALA A 97 14.93 -7.03 1.36
CA ALA A 97 14.76 -7.68 2.66
C ALA A 97 16.03 -8.43 3.12
N THR A 98 17.21 -7.90 2.78
CA THR A 98 18.50 -8.56 3.03
C THR A 98 19.16 -8.14 4.34
N GLY A 99 18.67 -7.08 4.99
CA GLY A 99 19.22 -6.54 6.25
C GLY A 99 20.63 -5.94 6.14
N THR A 100 21.22 -5.96 4.94
CA THR A 100 22.58 -5.48 4.63
C THR A 100 22.61 -4.54 3.43
N GLY A 101 21.46 -4.33 2.78
CA GLY A 101 21.30 -3.42 1.65
C GLY A 101 21.14 -1.96 2.09
N THR A 102 20.93 -1.10 1.10
CA THR A 102 20.68 0.34 1.28
C THR A 102 19.19 0.67 1.45
N THR A 103 18.34 -0.35 1.57
CA THR A 103 16.89 -0.22 1.72
C THR A 103 16.37 -1.15 2.81
N ASP A 104 15.64 -0.58 3.78
CA ASP A 104 14.96 -1.30 4.87
C ASP A 104 13.44 -1.02 4.94
N VAL A 105 12.93 -0.18 4.03
CA VAL A 105 11.49 0.07 3.86
C VAL A 105 10.99 -0.56 2.56
N TYR A 106 9.98 -1.42 2.62
CA TYR A 106 9.42 -2.09 1.44
C TYR A 106 8.01 -2.65 1.66
N ARG A 107 7.27 -2.86 0.57
CA ARG A 107 6.01 -3.60 0.60
C ARG A 107 6.27 -5.10 0.58
N LEU A 108 5.92 -5.80 1.65
CA LEU A 108 5.99 -7.26 1.75
C LEU A 108 4.86 -7.95 1.00
N THR A 109 3.61 -7.48 1.15
CA THR A 109 2.45 -8.05 0.42
C THR A 109 1.66 -6.96 -0.30
N HIS A 110 1.27 -7.26 -1.55
CA HIS A 110 0.49 -6.39 -2.41
C HIS A 110 -0.81 -7.08 -2.87
N GLY A 111 -1.64 -7.46 -1.90
CA GLY A 111 -2.96 -8.03 -2.14
C GLY A 111 -2.92 -9.29 -3.01
N GLU A 112 -3.74 -9.28 -4.06
CA GLU A 112 -3.82 -10.33 -5.08
C GLU A 112 -2.47 -10.64 -5.74
N GLY A 113 -1.57 -9.66 -5.86
CA GLY A 113 -0.26 -9.84 -6.49
C GLY A 113 0.66 -10.81 -5.73
N ASP A 114 0.44 -10.97 -4.43
CA ASP A 114 1.15 -11.91 -3.56
C ASP A 114 0.26 -13.10 -3.12
N GLY A 115 -0.88 -13.30 -3.79
CA GLY A 115 -1.81 -14.38 -3.46
C GLY A 115 -2.55 -14.20 -2.13
N LEU A 116 -2.60 -12.98 -1.60
CA LEU A 116 -3.27 -12.59 -0.36
C LEU A 116 -4.28 -11.46 -0.62
N PRO A 117 -5.38 -11.71 -1.37
CA PRO A 117 -6.31 -10.66 -1.78
C PRO A 117 -6.84 -9.81 -0.61
N GLY A 118 -6.70 -8.49 -0.74
CA GLY A 118 -7.13 -7.55 0.29
C GLY A 118 -6.21 -7.45 1.51
N LEU A 119 -4.98 -7.96 1.45
CA LEU A 119 -3.96 -7.76 2.47
C LEU A 119 -2.79 -6.95 1.91
N ILE A 120 -2.46 -5.84 2.56
CA ILE A 120 -1.24 -5.09 2.35
C ILE A 120 -0.40 -5.18 3.61
N ILE A 121 0.90 -5.42 3.45
CA ILE A 121 1.88 -5.37 4.53
C ILE A 121 3.06 -4.57 4.04
N ASP A 122 3.33 -3.45 4.70
CA ASP A 122 4.53 -2.64 4.49
C ASP A 122 5.48 -2.82 5.68
N VAL A 123 6.77 -2.95 5.41
CA VAL A 123 7.83 -3.09 6.39
C VAL A 123 8.62 -1.79 6.43
N TYR A 124 8.84 -1.28 7.64
CA TYR A 124 9.57 -0.06 7.97
C TYR A 124 10.66 -0.42 8.96
N GLY A 125 11.85 -0.77 8.47
CA GLY A 125 12.95 -1.25 9.31
C GLY A 125 12.57 -2.53 10.05
N ASP A 126 12.39 -2.42 11.37
CA ASP A 126 12.03 -3.53 12.26
C ASP A 126 10.52 -3.63 12.56
N THR A 127 9.68 -2.82 11.90
CA THR A 127 8.24 -2.76 12.14
C THR A 127 7.45 -3.12 10.89
N ALA A 128 6.47 -4.01 11.01
CA ALA A 128 5.52 -4.31 9.94
C ALA A 128 4.18 -3.61 10.19
N VAL A 129 3.60 -3.01 9.15
CA VAL A 129 2.29 -2.35 9.18
C VAL A 129 1.32 -3.14 8.30
N ILE A 130 0.29 -3.71 8.91
CA ILE A 130 -0.77 -4.47 8.26
C ILE A 130 -1.93 -3.54 7.90
N GLN A 131 -2.46 -3.66 6.67
CA GLN A 131 -3.76 -3.11 6.29
C GLN A 131 -4.62 -4.19 5.63
N ALA A 132 -5.75 -4.49 6.26
CA ALA A 132 -6.77 -5.36 5.72
C ALA A 132 -7.86 -4.55 4.99
N HIS A 133 -7.97 -4.77 3.69
CA HIS A 133 -9.01 -4.23 2.82
C HIS A 133 -10.22 -5.17 2.66
N SER A 134 -10.27 -6.25 3.44
CA SER A 134 -11.41 -7.17 3.47
C SER A 134 -11.66 -7.70 4.88
N PRO A 135 -12.92 -7.99 5.24
CA PRO A 135 -13.25 -8.54 6.57
C PRO A 135 -12.50 -9.84 6.87
N GLY A 136 -12.37 -10.74 5.90
CA GLY A 136 -11.64 -12.01 6.10
C GLY A 136 -10.16 -11.82 6.46
N MET A 137 -9.46 -10.88 5.80
CA MET A 137 -8.09 -10.55 6.17
C MET A 137 -8.00 -9.86 7.53
N TYR A 138 -8.98 -9.03 7.88
CA TYR A 138 -9.04 -8.40 9.20
C TYR A 138 -9.24 -9.45 10.30
N PHE A 139 -10.13 -10.42 10.10
CA PHE A 139 -10.34 -11.49 11.09
C PHE A 139 -9.12 -12.40 11.23
N ALA A 140 -8.41 -12.67 10.13
CA ALA A 140 -7.19 -13.48 10.13
C ALA A 140 -5.94 -12.73 10.65
N ARG A 141 -6.02 -11.42 10.93
CA ARG A 141 -4.83 -10.58 11.19
C ARG A 141 -3.94 -11.05 12.34
N HIS A 142 -4.49 -11.66 13.38
CA HIS A 142 -3.70 -12.22 14.48
C HIS A 142 -2.91 -13.47 14.06
N GLU A 143 -3.50 -14.34 13.25
CA GLU A 143 -2.79 -15.50 12.67
C GLU A 143 -1.71 -15.03 11.68
N ILE A 144 -2.03 -14.03 10.86
CA ILE A 144 -1.07 -13.39 9.94
C ILE A 144 0.08 -12.76 10.71
N ALA A 145 -0.19 -12.07 11.83
CA ALA A 145 0.84 -11.49 12.69
C ALA A 145 1.75 -12.55 13.33
N ALA A 146 1.20 -13.70 13.73
CA ALA A 146 2.00 -14.82 14.21
C ALA A 146 2.88 -15.42 13.10
N ALA A 147 2.32 -15.57 11.89
CA ALA A 147 3.04 -16.05 10.73
C ALA A 147 4.16 -15.07 10.29
N LEU A 148 3.94 -13.75 10.38
CA LEU A 148 4.97 -12.75 10.14
C LEU A 148 6.16 -12.90 11.09
N GLN A 149 5.91 -13.11 12.38
CA GLN A 149 6.96 -13.36 13.37
C GLN A 149 7.76 -14.62 13.02
N ALA A 150 7.11 -15.69 12.57
CA ALA A 150 7.78 -16.93 12.17
C ALA A 150 8.62 -16.78 10.88
N VAL A 151 8.17 -15.93 9.94
CA VAL A 151 8.84 -15.73 8.64
C VAL A 151 10.01 -14.76 8.75
N ILE A 152 9.82 -13.61 9.39
CA ILE A 152 10.85 -12.55 9.49
C ILE A 152 11.79 -12.82 10.68
N GLY A 153 11.30 -13.47 11.74
CA GLY A 153 12.10 -13.82 12.91
C GLY A 153 12.52 -12.60 13.73
N SER A 154 13.72 -12.66 14.32
CA SER A 154 14.22 -11.68 15.29
C SER A 154 14.45 -10.27 14.74
N GLY A 155 14.38 -10.08 13.42
CA GLY A 155 14.44 -8.76 12.78
C GLY A 155 13.16 -7.94 12.98
N LEU A 156 12.03 -8.58 13.31
CA LEU A 156 10.75 -7.93 13.52
C LEU A 156 10.54 -7.64 15.01
N ARG A 157 10.41 -6.36 15.37
CA ARG A 157 10.17 -5.90 16.74
C ARG A 157 8.74 -5.48 17.01
N ALA A 158 8.02 -5.03 15.99
CA ALA A 158 6.63 -4.62 16.14
C ALA A 158 5.78 -4.95 14.91
N ILE A 159 4.50 -5.18 15.16
CA ILE A 159 3.46 -5.29 14.13
C ILE A 159 2.33 -4.35 14.49
N TYR A 160 2.06 -3.38 13.62
CA TYR A 160 0.96 -2.42 13.77
C TYR A 160 -0.16 -2.73 12.79
N ASP A 161 -1.39 -2.86 13.29
CA ASP A 161 -2.59 -2.96 12.48
C ASP A 161 -3.12 -1.56 12.20
N LYS A 162 -3.22 -1.21 10.91
CA LYS A 162 -3.78 0.04 10.42
C LYS A 162 -4.97 -0.18 9.49
N SER A 163 -5.83 -1.11 9.88
CA SER A 163 -6.96 -1.53 9.05
C SER A 163 -8.21 -0.67 9.24
N ALA A 164 -8.35 0.12 10.31
CA ALA A 164 -9.60 0.79 10.67
C ALA A 164 -10.18 1.68 9.57
N GLU A 165 -9.32 2.39 8.83
CA GLU A 165 -9.73 3.27 7.73
C GLU A 165 -9.97 2.53 6.40
N THR A 166 -9.61 1.24 6.31
CA THR A 166 -9.59 0.49 5.04
C THR A 166 -10.55 -0.70 5.00
N VAL A 167 -10.85 -1.31 6.14
CA VAL A 167 -11.81 -2.40 6.25
C VAL A 167 -13.24 -1.87 6.10
N PRO A 168 -14.16 -2.60 5.45
CA PRO A 168 -15.56 -2.17 5.34
C PRO A 168 -16.23 -2.00 6.71
N THR A 169 -16.58 -0.76 7.06
CA THR A 169 -17.18 -0.40 8.36
C THR A 169 -18.50 -1.11 8.63
N GLN A 170 -19.27 -1.47 7.60
CA GLN A 170 -20.52 -2.24 7.78
C GLN A 170 -20.27 -3.66 8.32
N ALA A 171 -19.14 -4.27 7.93
CA ALA A 171 -18.79 -5.63 8.34
C ALA A 171 -17.96 -5.64 9.64
N VAL A 172 -17.19 -4.57 9.89
CA VAL A 172 -16.30 -4.45 11.05
C VAL A 172 -16.43 -3.03 11.65
N PRO A 173 -17.54 -2.71 12.34
CA PRO A 173 -17.80 -1.35 12.83
C PRO A 173 -16.84 -0.90 13.93
N ASP A 174 -16.32 -1.85 14.72
CA ASP A 174 -15.42 -1.60 15.85
C ASP A 174 -13.94 -1.76 15.48
N ALA A 175 -13.59 -1.60 14.19
CA ALA A 175 -12.20 -1.68 13.75
C ALA A 175 -11.36 -0.57 14.41
N GLN A 176 -10.22 -0.95 14.98
CA GLN A 176 -9.30 -0.03 15.65
C GLN A 176 -7.88 -0.31 15.18
N ASN A 177 -7.09 0.76 15.08
CA ASN A 177 -5.67 0.65 14.81
C ASN A 177 -4.91 0.38 16.12
N GLY A 178 -3.82 -0.37 16.05
CA GLY A 178 -3.01 -0.67 17.23
C GLY A 178 -1.97 -1.76 17.00
N TYR A 179 -1.12 -1.95 18.01
CA TYR A 179 -0.09 -2.98 17.95
C TYR A 179 -0.67 -4.39 18.18
N LEU A 180 -0.36 -5.31 17.27
CA LEU A 180 -0.66 -6.74 17.41
C LEU A 180 0.50 -7.52 18.03
N PHE A 181 1.71 -6.98 17.93
CA PHE A 181 2.94 -7.54 18.50
C PHE A 181 3.92 -6.41 18.78
N GLY A 182 4.61 -6.50 19.92
CA GLY A 182 5.60 -5.50 20.35
C GLY A 182 5.02 -4.08 20.41
N GLN A 183 5.91 -3.10 20.46
CA GLN A 183 5.61 -1.67 20.36
C GLN A 183 6.84 -0.98 19.77
N SER A 184 6.63 0.06 18.96
CA SER A 184 7.74 0.92 18.56
C SER A 184 8.13 1.82 19.74
N SER A 185 9.41 1.82 20.11
CA SER A 185 9.90 2.50 21.33
C SER A 185 10.62 3.83 21.04
N GLY A 186 10.48 4.37 19.83
CA GLY A 186 11.13 5.61 19.40
C GLY A 186 10.20 6.82 19.35
N HIS A 187 10.72 8.01 19.64
CA HIS A 187 10.04 9.29 19.39
C HIS A 187 9.98 9.64 17.90
N GLU A 188 10.82 9.01 17.08
CA GLU A 188 10.90 9.15 15.63
C GLU A 188 11.20 7.79 15.03
N HIS A 189 10.60 7.49 13.88
CA HIS A 189 10.83 6.24 13.15
C HIS A 189 11.59 6.57 11.87
N LEU A 190 12.85 6.11 11.79
CA LEU A 190 13.71 6.33 10.65
C LEU A 190 13.80 5.04 9.83
N VAL A 191 13.68 5.20 8.52
CA VAL A 191 13.90 4.14 7.53
C VAL A 191 14.85 4.62 6.45
N THR A 192 15.46 3.66 5.75
CA THR A 192 16.40 3.88 4.67
C THR A 192 15.81 3.36 3.36
N GLU A 193 15.82 4.18 2.32
CA GLU A 193 15.49 3.77 0.94
C GLU A 193 16.59 4.23 0.00
N ASN A 194 17.23 3.30 -0.70
CA ASN A 194 18.35 3.58 -1.62
C ASN A 194 19.46 4.44 -1.00
N GLY A 195 19.69 4.30 0.31
CA GLY A 195 20.68 5.08 1.07
C GLY A 195 20.19 6.44 1.56
N HIS A 196 18.96 6.84 1.22
CA HIS A 196 18.31 8.05 1.69
C HIS A 196 17.55 7.76 3.00
N GLN A 197 17.68 8.61 4.02
CA GLN A 197 16.95 8.47 5.27
C GLN A 197 15.62 9.22 5.24
N PHE A 198 14.58 8.60 5.82
CA PHE A 198 13.24 9.18 5.95
C PHE A 198 12.69 8.95 7.35
N ALA A 199 12.17 10.00 7.96
CA ALA A 199 11.23 9.93 9.06
C ALA A 199 9.85 9.52 8.52
N VAL A 200 9.24 8.51 9.14
CA VAL A 200 7.93 7.96 8.78
C VAL A 200 6.98 7.97 9.97
N ASP A 201 5.69 8.12 9.67
CA ASP A 201 4.60 8.13 10.66
C ASP A 201 3.49 7.20 10.16
N TRP A 202 3.58 5.93 10.55
CA TRP A 202 2.55 4.95 10.20
C TRP A 202 1.33 5.02 11.12
N GLU A 203 1.43 5.52 12.34
CA GLU A 203 0.27 5.54 13.26
C GLU A 203 -0.75 6.60 12.83
N THR A 204 -0.26 7.78 12.49
CA THR A 204 -1.12 8.95 12.25
C THR A 204 -0.92 9.59 10.87
N GLY A 205 0.01 9.10 10.05
CA GLY A 205 0.18 9.50 8.65
C GLY A 205 -0.87 8.90 7.71
N GLN A 206 -0.81 9.26 6.42
CA GLN A 206 -1.71 8.69 5.41
C GLN A 206 -1.27 7.29 4.96
N LYS A 207 -2.21 6.47 4.46
CA LYS A 207 -1.97 5.07 4.05
C LYS A 207 -1.23 4.33 5.18
N THR A 208 -0.14 3.64 4.88
CA THR A 208 0.78 2.98 5.83
C THR A 208 1.89 3.88 6.38
N GLY A 209 1.95 5.16 5.99
CA GLY A 209 2.91 6.15 6.50
C GLY A 209 3.84 6.73 5.43
N PHE A 210 4.15 5.98 4.38
CA PHE A 210 5.07 6.39 3.29
C PHE A 210 4.67 5.77 1.94
N PHE A 211 4.86 6.50 0.84
CA PHE A 211 4.57 6.01 -0.52
C PHE A 211 5.75 5.21 -1.08
N ILE A 212 5.81 3.92 -0.71
CA ILE A 212 6.86 2.97 -1.13
C ILE A 212 6.80 2.67 -2.63
N ASP A 213 5.61 2.75 -3.23
CA ASP A 213 5.36 2.55 -4.66
C ASP A 213 6.08 3.55 -5.57
N GLN A 214 6.51 4.70 -5.03
CA GLN A 214 7.21 5.75 -5.77
C GLN A 214 8.75 5.62 -5.74
N ARG A 215 9.33 4.54 -5.19
CA ARG A 215 10.79 4.37 -5.04
C ARG A 215 11.56 4.59 -6.35
N ASP A 216 11.19 3.85 -7.39
CA ASP A 216 11.92 3.87 -8.65
C ASP A 216 11.77 5.22 -9.36
N ASN A 217 10.61 5.88 -9.19
CA ASN A 217 10.36 7.22 -9.72
C ASN A 217 11.20 8.27 -8.98
N ARG A 218 11.41 8.13 -7.67
CA ARG A 218 12.32 9.00 -6.90
C ARG A 218 13.76 8.83 -7.38
N GLU A 219 14.21 7.60 -7.61
CA GLU A 219 15.54 7.34 -8.17
C GLU A 219 15.69 7.94 -9.57
N LEU A 220 14.66 7.83 -10.41
CA LEU A 220 14.63 8.45 -11.72
C LEU A 220 14.76 9.97 -11.63
N LEU A 221 14.03 10.62 -10.71
CA LEU A 221 14.11 12.07 -10.48
C LEU A 221 15.53 12.50 -10.11
N ALA A 222 16.20 11.76 -9.22
CA ALA A 222 17.56 12.05 -8.80
C ALA A 222 18.53 12.13 -9.97
N ARG A 223 18.38 11.30 -11.02
CA ARG A 223 19.22 11.37 -12.24
C ARG A 223 19.07 12.68 -12.99
N TYR A 224 17.92 13.35 -12.86
CA TYR A 224 17.65 14.65 -13.46
C TYR A 224 17.81 15.82 -12.48
N SER A 225 18.21 15.61 -11.24
CA SER A 225 18.26 16.72 -10.27
C SER A 225 19.56 17.54 -10.20
N PRO A 226 20.77 17.04 -10.57
CA PRO A 226 22.02 17.78 -10.35
C PRO A 226 22.00 19.18 -10.98
N GLY A 227 22.27 20.20 -10.17
CA GLY A 227 22.34 21.61 -10.59
C GLY A 227 21.02 22.22 -11.06
N ARG A 228 19.88 21.54 -10.85
CA ARG A 228 18.56 22.00 -11.28
C ARG A 228 17.74 22.58 -10.13
N ARG A 229 16.79 23.44 -10.48
CA ARG A 229 15.78 23.98 -9.58
C ARG A 229 14.52 23.13 -9.68
N VAL A 230 14.20 22.42 -8.61
CA VAL A 230 13.15 21.40 -8.58
C VAL A 230 11.92 21.90 -7.83
N LEU A 231 10.73 21.77 -8.43
CA LEU A 231 9.45 21.95 -7.75
C LEU A 231 8.78 20.59 -7.55
N ASN A 232 8.56 20.21 -6.31
CA ASN A 232 7.82 19.02 -5.94
C ASN A 232 6.42 19.42 -5.44
N THR A 233 5.39 19.21 -6.27
CA THR A 233 4.00 19.50 -5.89
C THR A 233 3.31 18.24 -5.37
N PHE A 234 2.34 18.42 -4.46
CA PHE A 234 1.71 17.32 -3.73
C PHE A 234 2.77 16.45 -3.03
N CYS A 235 3.74 17.12 -2.41
CA CYS A 235 4.98 16.49 -1.98
C CYS A 235 4.80 15.47 -0.86
N TYR A 236 3.64 15.46 -0.19
CA TYR A 236 3.38 14.70 1.02
C TYR A 236 4.50 14.91 2.05
N THR A 237 5.34 13.90 2.28
CA THR A 237 6.44 13.92 3.26
C THR A 237 7.81 14.15 2.61
N GLY A 238 7.85 14.63 1.37
CA GLY A 238 9.07 15.13 0.73
C GLY A 238 9.94 14.05 0.08
N GLY A 239 9.40 12.87 -0.23
CA GLY A 239 10.16 11.76 -0.81
C GLY A 239 11.01 12.15 -2.03
N PHE A 240 10.39 12.76 -3.04
CA PHE A 240 11.09 13.28 -4.21
C PHE A 240 12.06 14.42 -3.88
N SER A 241 11.72 15.24 -2.89
CA SER A 241 12.54 16.39 -2.46
C SER A 241 13.87 15.94 -1.87
N VAL A 242 13.87 14.91 -1.01
CA VAL A 242 15.10 14.33 -0.43
C VAL A 242 16.02 13.78 -1.51
N TYR A 243 15.46 13.03 -2.47
CA TYR A 243 16.24 12.50 -3.60
C TYR A 243 16.86 13.63 -4.43
N ALA A 244 16.09 14.68 -4.74
CA ALA A 244 16.61 15.83 -5.49
C ALA A 244 17.73 16.57 -4.73
N LEU A 245 17.57 16.79 -3.42
CA LEU A 245 18.57 17.43 -2.57
C LEU A 245 19.89 16.65 -2.52
N GLN A 246 19.82 15.34 -2.25
CA GLN A 246 21.01 14.49 -2.15
C GLN A 246 21.66 14.23 -3.52
N ALA A 247 20.90 14.34 -4.61
CA ALA A 247 21.44 14.31 -5.97
C ALA A 247 22.10 15.63 -6.41
N GLY A 248 22.05 16.68 -5.61
CA GLY A 248 22.74 17.94 -5.90
C GLY A 248 21.89 19.00 -6.61
N ALA A 249 20.55 18.99 -6.45
CA ALA A 249 19.70 20.09 -6.91
C ALA A 249 20.15 21.45 -6.32
N GLU A 250 20.09 22.52 -7.10
CA GLU A 250 20.43 23.87 -6.64
C GLU A 250 19.40 24.39 -5.63
N LEU A 251 18.12 24.10 -5.91
CA LEU A 251 16.97 24.55 -5.14
C LEU A 251 15.90 23.46 -5.19
N VAL A 252 15.23 23.21 -4.07
CA VAL A 252 14.07 22.31 -4.01
C VAL A 252 12.93 22.97 -3.26
N HIS A 253 11.83 23.26 -3.96
CA HIS A 253 10.59 23.73 -3.35
C HIS A 253 9.60 22.57 -3.23
N SER A 254 8.96 22.44 -2.07
CA SER A 254 7.99 21.38 -1.79
C SER A 254 6.65 21.97 -1.38
N VAL A 255 5.56 21.51 -1.99
CA VAL A 255 4.23 22.08 -1.80
C VAL A 255 3.23 20.98 -1.48
N ASP A 256 2.51 21.13 -0.38
CA ASP A 256 1.41 20.23 0.01
C ASP A 256 0.37 21.00 0.82
N ALA A 257 -0.91 20.62 0.71
CA ALA A 257 -1.97 21.27 1.48
C ALA A 257 -1.96 20.87 2.96
N SER A 258 -1.33 19.74 3.31
CA SER A 258 -1.26 19.24 4.68
C SER A 258 -0.07 19.85 5.43
N LYS A 259 -0.36 20.71 6.41
CA LYS A 259 0.67 21.26 7.32
C LYS A 259 1.47 20.15 8.01
N LYS A 260 0.80 19.10 8.47
CA LYS A 260 1.46 17.94 9.11
C LYS A 260 2.43 17.23 8.16
N ALA A 261 2.08 17.11 6.88
CA ALA A 261 2.96 16.49 5.88
C ALA A 261 4.16 17.38 5.58
N ILE A 262 3.97 18.71 5.59
CA ILE A 262 5.05 19.70 5.44
C ILE A 262 6.00 19.68 6.64
N GLU A 263 5.52 19.54 7.87
CA GLU A 263 6.39 19.36 9.05
C GLU A 263 7.32 18.14 8.88
N LEU A 264 6.79 17.01 8.38
CA LEU A 264 7.62 15.84 8.09
C LEU A 264 8.52 16.03 6.87
N THR A 265 8.08 16.81 5.87
CA THR A 265 8.90 17.18 4.70
C THR A 265 10.12 17.99 5.12
N GLU A 266 9.96 18.99 6.00
CA GLU A 266 11.07 19.78 6.54
C GLU A 266 12.02 18.89 7.34
N ARG A 267 11.48 17.99 8.16
CA ARG A 267 12.30 17.01 8.89
C ARG A 267 13.12 16.12 7.94
N ASN A 268 12.49 15.60 6.89
CA ASN A 268 13.16 14.77 5.88
C ASN A 268 14.20 15.56 5.08
N ALA A 269 13.96 16.83 4.77
CA ALA A 269 14.96 17.71 4.17
C ALA A 269 16.17 17.92 5.11
N GLN A 270 15.97 18.04 6.42
CA GLN A 270 17.07 18.09 7.39
C GLN A 270 17.89 16.81 7.42
N LEU A 271 17.24 15.64 7.40
CA LEU A 271 17.90 14.33 7.34
C LEU A 271 18.75 14.15 6.08
N SER A 272 18.41 14.85 4.99
CA SER A 272 19.20 14.85 3.75
C SER A 272 20.58 15.53 3.89
N GLY A 273 20.79 16.34 4.93
CA GLY A 273 22.00 17.15 5.13
C GLY A 273 22.08 18.42 4.27
N HIS A 274 20.99 18.77 3.59
CA HIS A 274 20.96 19.81 2.55
C HIS A 274 19.74 20.75 2.64
N ALA A 275 19.19 20.90 3.84
CA ALA A 275 17.99 21.71 4.08
C ALA A 275 18.16 23.20 3.71
N GLU A 276 19.40 23.71 3.63
CA GLU A 276 19.69 25.08 3.20
C GLU A 276 19.26 25.36 1.75
N ARG A 277 19.11 24.32 0.92
CA ARG A 277 18.65 24.41 -0.47
C ARG A 277 17.15 24.14 -0.61
N HIS A 278 16.43 24.01 0.50
CA HIS A 278 15.03 23.59 0.52
C HIS A 278 14.10 24.65 1.11
N ALA A 279 12.89 24.74 0.56
CA ALA A 279 11.78 25.45 1.19
C ALA A 279 10.48 24.65 1.02
N ALA A 280 9.65 24.65 2.06
CA ALA A 280 8.38 23.94 2.10
C ALA A 280 7.19 24.92 2.25
N TYR A 281 6.07 24.61 1.59
CA TYR A 281 4.89 25.47 1.56
C TYR A 281 3.64 24.66 1.86
N ALA A 282 3.03 24.90 3.02
CA ALA A 282 1.76 24.34 3.43
C ALA A 282 0.58 25.08 2.79
N GLN A 283 0.35 24.85 1.49
CA GLN A 283 -0.72 25.48 0.72
C GLN A 283 -1.22 24.62 -0.43
N ASP A 284 -2.41 24.94 -0.94
CA ASP A 284 -2.96 24.32 -2.15
C ASP A 284 -2.05 24.59 -3.36
N VAL A 285 -1.82 23.56 -4.18
CA VAL A 285 -0.91 23.63 -5.33
C VAL A 285 -1.38 24.62 -6.40
N GLN A 286 -2.69 24.76 -6.64
CA GLN A 286 -3.18 25.76 -7.59
C GLN A 286 -3.07 27.19 -7.06
N HIS A 287 -3.08 27.36 -5.73
CA HIS A 287 -2.75 28.65 -5.12
C HIS A 287 -1.24 28.93 -5.21
N PHE A 288 -0.39 27.92 -5.01
CA PHE A 288 1.05 28.04 -5.16
C PHE A 288 1.43 28.55 -6.56
N PHE A 289 0.85 27.98 -7.63
CA PHE A 289 1.12 28.40 -9.01
C PHE A 289 0.70 29.85 -9.35
N LYS A 290 0.01 30.55 -8.45
CA LYS A 290 -0.34 31.97 -8.60
C LYS A 290 0.55 32.89 -7.75
N ASN A 291 1.48 32.33 -6.97
CA ASN A 291 2.36 33.06 -6.08
C ASN A 291 3.58 33.60 -6.87
N PRO A 292 4.08 34.81 -6.60
CA PRO A 292 5.35 35.30 -7.16
C PRO A 292 6.54 34.34 -7.01
N VAL A 293 6.58 33.53 -5.93
CA VAL A 293 7.60 32.49 -5.73
C VAL A 293 7.56 31.43 -6.83
N SER A 294 6.38 31.16 -7.40
CA SER A 294 6.22 30.24 -8.53
C SER A 294 6.55 30.86 -9.90
N GLU A 295 6.70 32.18 -9.98
CA GLU A 295 7.17 32.87 -11.20
C GLU A 295 8.66 32.64 -11.45
N GLN A 296 9.39 32.10 -10.47
CA GLN A 296 10.77 31.70 -10.69
C GLN A 296 10.81 30.43 -11.56
N PRO A 297 11.69 30.38 -12.59
CA PRO A 297 11.76 29.22 -13.47
C PRO A 297 12.26 28.00 -12.70
N TYR A 298 11.52 26.90 -12.80
CA TYR A 298 11.95 25.57 -12.39
C TYR A 298 12.39 24.77 -13.61
N ASP A 299 13.46 24.00 -13.46
CA ASP A 299 13.97 23.14 -14.52
C ASP A 299 13.33 21.74 -14.50
N LEU A 300 12.75 21.36 -13.35
CA LEU A 300 12.16 20.05 -13.11
C LEU A 300 10.95 20.19 -12.18
N ILE A 301 9.80 19.66 -12.60
CA ILE A 301 8.54 19.75 -11.86
C ILE A 301 7.95 18.34 -11.68
N VAL A 302 7.62 18.00 -10.45
CA VAL A 302 6.90 16.76 -10.09
C VAL A 302 5.43 17.08 -9.87
N LEU A 303 4.56 16.41 -10.61
CA LEU A 303 3.10 16.50 -10.50
C LEU A 303 2.54 15.13 -10.10
N ASP A 304 2.42 14.86 -8.79
CA ASP A 304 1.86 13.62 -8.25
C ASP A 304 0.56 13.87 -7.45
N PRO A 305 -0.52 14.37 -8.09
CA PRO A 305 -1.75 14.69 -7.39
C PRO A 305 -2.49 13.43 -6.92
N PRO A 306 -3.35 13.55 -5.89
CA PRO A 306 -4.27 12.47 -5.53
C PRO A 306 -5.21 12.12 -6.69
N ALA A 307 -5.78 10.92 -6.66
CA ALA A 307 -6.73 10.46 -7.67
C ALA A 307 -7.96 11.40 -7.74
N TYR A 308 -8.13 12.11 -8.86
CA TYR A 308 -9.28 13.00 -9.08
C TYR A 308 -10.58 12.24 -9.39
N ALA A 309 -10.48 11.03 -9.95
CA ALA A 309 -11.64 10.16 -10.19
C ALA A 309 -11.63 8.96 -9.24
N LYS A 310 -12.54 8.96 -8.27
CA LYS A 310 -12.81 7.79 -7.42
C LYS A 310 -13.85 6.83 -8.01
N HIS A 311 -14.66 7.31 -8.96
CA HIS A 311 -15.69 6.54 -9.66
C HIS A 311 -15.71 6.89 -11.15
N LEU A 312 -16.25 5.98 -11.98
CA LEU A 312 -16.28 6.14 -13.44
C LEU A 312 -17.03 7.41 -13.88
N SER A 313 -18.07 7.82 -13.16
CA SER A 313 -18.84 9.05 -13.44
C SER A 313 -18.00 10.33 -13.31
N ALA A 314 -16.97 10.32 -12.46
CA ALA A 314 -16.09 11.47 -12.25
C ALA A 314 -14.99 11.61 -13.33
N ARG A 315 -14.91 10.67 -14.29
CA ARG A 315 -13.81 10.58 -15.27
C ARG A 315 -13.60 11.88 -16.05
N HIS A 316 -14.67 12.51 -16.55
CA HIS A 316 -14.54 13.73 -17.36
C HIS A 316 -13.92 14.89 -16.56
N ASN A 317 -14.42 15.13 -15.35
CA ASN A 317 -13.91 16.19 -14.48
C ASN A 317 -12.46 15.92 -14.06
N ALA A 318 -12.11 14.67 -13.79
CA ALA A 318 -10.74 14.29 -13.48
C ALA A 318 -9.77 14.58 -14.63
N LEU A 319 -10.12 14.19 -15.86
CA LEU A 319 -9.31 14.50 -17.04
C LEU A 319 -9.08 16.00 -17.22
N MET A 320 -10.12 16.80 -17.03
CA MET A 320 -9.99 18.27 -17.08
C MET A 320 -9.12 18.82 -15.95
N GLY A 321 -9.18 18.24 -14.76
CA GLY A 321 -8.29 18.57 -13.64
C GLY A 321 -6.83 18.28 -13.96
N TYR A 322 -6.52 17.07 -14.41
CA TYR A 322 -5.17 16.68 -14.81
C TYR A 322 -4.63 17.58 -15.93
N LYS A 323 -5.45 17.91 -16.94
CA LYS A 323 -5.06 18.82 -18.01
C LYS A 323 -4.67 20.20 -17.48
N ARG A 324 -5.48 20.79 -16.59
CA ARG A 324 -5.19 22.11 -16.01
C ARG A 324 -3.91 22.09 -15.19
N LEU A 325 -3.70 21.03 -14.40
CA LEU A 325 -2.50 20.87 -13.58
C LEU A 325 -1.24 20.81 -14.45
N ASN A 326 -1.24 19.98 -15.51
CA ASN A 326 -0.10 19.81 -16.43
C ASN A 326 0.13 21.02 -17.35
N LEU A 327 -0.82 21.95 -17.45
CA LEU A 327 -0.61 23.21 -18.17
C LEU A 327 -0.06 24.31 -17.26
N ALA A 328 -0.24 24.18 -15.94
CA ALA A 328 0.17 25.16 -14.95
C ALA A 328 1.58 24.90 -14.39
N GLY A 329 1.95 23.62 -14.23
CA GLY A 329 3.33 23.20 -14.03
C GLY A 329 4.02 23.02 -15.37
#